data_AF-A0A914UCC5-F1
#
_entry.id   AF-A0A914UCC5-F1
#
_cell.length_a   1.000
_cell.length_b   1.000
_cell.length_c   1.000
_cell.angle_alpha   90.00
_cell.angle_beta   90.00
_cell.angle_gamma   90.00
#
_symmetry.space_group_name_H-M   'P 1'
#
loop_
_entity.id
_entity.type
_entity.pdbx_description
1 polymer ?
#
loop_
_entity_poly.entity_id
_entity_poly.type
_entity_poly.pdbx_seq_one_letter_code
_entity_poly.pdbx_strand_id
1 'polypeptide(L)' 'MEVFVLTELTKKGSRHFCKIEDKGRFGTFNYVVMTLVGKSLQDLRKEGPGQHMSMGTAISSSLQCLEALEDLHGKLFIYY' A
#
# COMPACT_ATOMS: atom_id res chain seq x y z
N MET A 1 -14.42 3.42 4.01
CA MET A 1 -14.25 2.09 3.34
C MET A 1 -12.80 1.61 3.50
N GLU A 2 -11.85 2.51 3.32
CA GLU A 2 -10.39 2.38 3.40
C GLU A 2 -9.89 1.72 4.69
N VAL A 3 -10.32 2.24 5.85
CA VAL A 3 -9.97 1.73 7.18
C VAL A 3 -10.33 0.26 7.33
N PHE A 4 -11.49 -0.13 6.81
CA PHE A 4 -12.00 -1.49 6.90
C PHE A 4 -11.17 -2.43 6.02
N VAL A 5 -10.90 -2.04 4.78
CA VAL A 5 -10.04 -2.81 3.86
C VAL A 5 -8.65 -3.04 4.45
N LEU A 6 -7.98 -1.98 4.93
CA LEU A 6 -6.64 -2.08 5.55
C LEU A 6 -6.64 -2.92 6.84
N THR A 7 -7.68 -2.80 7.67
CA THR A 7 -7.83 -3.65 8.88
C THR A 7 -7.92 -5.13 8.49
N GLU A 8 -8.67 -5.46 7.43
CA GLU A 8 -8.86 -6.84 6.96
C GLU A 8 -7.62 -7.44 6.29
N LEU A 9 -6.85 -6.64 5.57
CA LEU A 9 -5.57 -7.06 4.99
C LEU A 9 -4.51 -7.29 6.08
N THR A 10 -4.51 -6.47 7.13
CA THR A 10 -3.61 -6.62 8.28
C THR A 10 -3.86 -7.94 9.02
N LYS A 11 -5.13 -8.31 9.26
CA LYS A 11 -5.49 -9.58 9.93
C LYS A 11 -5.02 -10.83 9.18
N LYS A 12 -4.97 -10.76 7.85
CA LYS A 12 -4.48 -11.87 7.01
C LYS A 12 -2.95 -11.91 6.89
N GLY A 13 -2.23 -10.95 7.48
CA GLY A 13 -0.78 -10.87 7.38
C GLY A 13 -0.29 -10.49 5.98
N SER A 14 -1.06 -9.70 5.23
CA SER A 14 -0.63 -9.23 3.91
C SER A 14 0.67 -8.43 4.02
N ARG A 15 1.57 -8.65 3.06
CA ARG A 15 2.97 -8.21 3.14
C ARG A 15 3.19 -6.77 2.64
N HIS A 16 2.26 -6.27 1.82
CA HIS A 16 2.46 -5.08 0.99
C HIS A 16 1.59 -3.88 1.38
N PHE A 17 0.95 -3.93 2.56
CA PHE A 17 0.07 -2.87 3.05
C PHE A 17 0.55 -2.30 4.37
N CYS A 18 0.27 -1.01 4.59
CA CYS A 18 0.55 -0.35 5.85
C CYS A 18 -0.33 -0.91 6.97
N LYS A 19 0.23 -1.04 8.17
CA LYS A 19 -0.53 -1.42 9.37
C LYS A 19 -1.22 -0.18 9.93
N ILE A 20 -2.45 -0.34 10.38
CA ILE A 20 -3.15 0.70 11.14
C ILE A 20 -2.69 0.59 12.59
N GLU A 21 -2.10 1.67 13.09
CA GLU A 21 -1.70 1.82 14.50
C GLU A 21 -2.84 2.40 15.33
N ASP A 22 -3.58 3.37 14.77
CA ASP A 22 -4.75 3.96 15.41
C ASP A 22 -5.74 4.53 14.38
N LYS A 23 -6.99 4.71 14.79
CA LYS A 23 -8.05 5.32 13.99
C LYS A 23 -9.13 5.90 14.88
N GLY A 24 -9.71 7.02 14.46
CA GLY A 24 -10.78 7.60 15.24
C GLY A 24 -11.38 8.86 14.63
N ARG A 25 -12.17 9.54 15.45
CA ARG A 25 -12.74 10.83 15.15
C ARG A 25 -12.36 11.81 16.24
N PHE A 26 -11.81 12.95 15.85
CA PHE A 26 -11.49 14.04 16.76
C PHE A 26 -12.24 15.29 16.31
N GLY A 27 -13.21 15.73 17.13
CA GLY A 27 -14.13 16.81 16.78
C GLY A 27 -14.86 16.56 15.47
N THR A 28 -14.50 17.34 14.44
CA THR A 28 -15.15 17.31 13.13
C THR A 28 -14.43 16.45 12.08
N PHE A 29 -13.26 15.89 12.36
CA PHE A 29 -12.50 15.11 11.39
C PHE A 29 -12.23 13.68 11.82
N ASN A 30 -12.09 12.80 10.83
CA ASN A 30 -11.67 11.42 11.02
C ASN A 30 -10.17 11.31 10.75
N TYR A 31 -9.48 10.48 11.52
CA TYR A 31 -8.04 10.25 11.36
C TYR A 31 -7.73 8.76 11.30
N VAL A 32 -6.62 8.45 10.63
CA VAL A 32 -6.01 7.11 10.59
C VAL A 32 -4.52 7.30 10.77
N VAL A 33 -3.97 6.65 11.78
CA VAL A 33 -2.52 6.53 12.00
C VAL A 33 -2.10 5.19 11.43
N MET A 34 -1.14 5.21 10.53
CA MET A 34 -0.62 4.01 9.88
C MET A 34 0.90 4.06 9.78
N THR A 35 1.51 2.92 9.45
CA THR A 35 2.95 2.81 9.24
C THR A 35 3.44 3.86 8.23
N LEU A 36 4.42 4.68 8.63
CA LEU A 36 5.13 5.58 7.71
C LEU A 36 6.13 4.78 6.88
N VAL A 37 6.09 4.96 5.56
CA VAL A 37 6.98 4.27 4.60
C VAL A 37 7.96 5.23 3.93
N GLY A 38 8.88 4.69 3.14
CA GLY A 38 9.89 5.46 2.43
C GLY A 38 9.34 6.23 1.22
N LYS A 39 10.26 6.66 0.35
CA LYS A 39 9.96 7.40 -0.87
C LYS A 39 8.98 6.64 -1.77
N SER A 40 8.16 7.39 -2.52
CA SER A 40 7.28 6.80 -3.51
C SER A 40 8.08 6.24 -4.70
N LEU A 41 7.50 5.31 -5.46
CA LEU A 41 8.09 4.84 -6.72
C LEU A 41 8.30 5.99 -7.72
N GLN A 42 7.46 7.03 -7.67
CA GLN A 42 7.60 8.20 -8.53
C GLN A 42 8.86 9.01 -8.16
N ASP A 43 9.14 9.18 -6.87
CA ASP A 43 10.32 9.89 -6.39
C ASP A 43 11.58 9.10 -6.74
N LEU A 44 11.58 7.79 -6.48
CA LEU A 44 12.69 6.90 -6.85
C LEU A 44 12.97 6.91 -8.36
N ARG A 45 11.92 6.93 -9.19
CA ARG A 45 12.08 7.06 -10.65
C ARG A 45 12.76 8.37 -11.04
N LYS A 46 12.38 9.49 -10.43
CA LYS A 46 12.96 10.81 -10.74
C LYS A 46 14.43 10.90 -10.33
N GLU A 47 14.83 10.20 -9.28
CA GLU A 47 16.22 10.14 -8.79
C GLU A 47 17.14 9.25 -9.65
N GLY A 48 16.56 8.33 -10.43
CA GLY A 48 17.32 7.48 -11.33
C GLY A 48 17.94 8.25 -12.51
N PRO A 49 19.08 7.80 -13.06
CA PRO A 49 19.64 8.35 -14.30
C PRO A 49 18.58 8.36 -15.41
N GLY A 50 18.51 9.44 -16.19
CA GLY A 50 17.50 9.57 -17.25
C GLY A 50 16.04 9.56 -16.74
N GLN A 51 15.82 9.76 -15.43
CA GLN A 51 14.50 9.69 -14.79
C GLN A 51 13.78 8.35 -15.01
N HIS A 52 14.55 7.26 -15.00
CA HIS A 52 14.04 5.92 -15.10
C HIS A 52 14.60 5.02 -13.99
N MET A 53 13.86 3.96 -13.67
CA MET A 53 14.39 2.87 -12.86
C MET A 53 15.22 1.94 -13.75
N SER A 54 16.12 1.16 -13.15
CA SER A 54 16.75 0.05 -13.88
C SER A 54 15.67 -0.98 -14.25
N MET A 55 15.93 -1.80 -15.29
CA MET A 55 14.98 -2.85 -15.69
C MET A 55 14.72 -3.84 -14.55
N GLY A 56 15.77 -4.22 -13.81
CA GLY A 56 15.64 -5.11 -12.64
C GLY A 56 14.74 -4.51 -11.57
N THR A 57 14.96 -3.24 -11.21
CA THR A 57 14.13 -2.53 -10.23
C THR A 57 12.67 -2.45 -10.69
N ALA A 58 12.43 -2.09 -11.96
CA ALA A 58 11.08 -1.99 -12.50
C ALA A 58 10.32 -3.33 -12.47
N ILE A 59 10.97 -4.43 -12.83
CA ILE A 59 10.38 -5.78 -12.79
C ILE A 59 10.07 -6.19 -11.35
N SER A 60 11.03 -6.03 -10.43
CA SER A 60 10.86 -6.42 -9.03
C SER A 60 9.76 -5.61 -8.33
N SER A 61 9.69 -4.29 -8.56
CA SER A 61 8.61 -3.47 -8.03
C SER A 61 7.26 -3.85 -8.62
N SER A 62 7.20 -4.16 -9.92
CA SER A 62 5.96 -4.61 -10.58
C SER A 62 5.45 -5.93 -10.01
N LEU A 63 6.35 -6.88 -9.72
CA LEU A 63 6.00 -8.14 -9.07
C LEU A 63 5.37 -7.91 -7.69
N GLN A 64 5.97 -7.07 -6.85
CA GLN A 64 5.41 -6.74 -5.53
C GLN A 64 4.05 -6.04 -5.64
N CYS A 65 3.88 -5.15 -6.62
CA CYS A 65 2.58 -4.54 -6.89
C CYS A 65 1.51 -5.57 -7.31
N LEU A 66 1.90 -6.57 -8.09
CA LEU A 66 0.97 -7.62 -8.53
C LEU A 66 0.57 -8.54 -7.36
N GLU A 67 1.52 -8.91 -6.49
CA GLU A 67 1.23 -9.65 -5.25
C GLU A 67 0.28 -8.84 -4.33
N ALA A 68 0.52 -7.53 -4.19
CA ALA A 68 -0.37 -6.66 -3.42
C ALA A 68 -1.78 -6.58 -4.02
N LEU A 69 -1.87 -6.56 -5.36
CA LEU A 69 -3.14 -6.55 -6.08
C LEU A 69 -3.89 -7.88 -5.92
N GLU A 70 -3.19 -9.01 -5.94
CA GLU A 70 -3.76 -10.34 -5.68
C GLU A 70 -4.35 -10.41 -4.27
N ASP A 71 -3.60 -9.96 -3.25
CA ASP A 71 -4.06 -9.88 -1.87
C ASP A 71 -5.31 -8.99 -1.74
N LEU A 72 -5.35 -7.87 -2.46
CA LEU A 72 -6.47 -6.93 -2.47
C LEU A 72 -7.70 -7.52 -3.19
N HIS A 73 -7.51 -8.14 -4.36
CA HIS A 73 -8.58 -8.75 -5.16
C HIS A 73 -9.19 -9.97 -4.46
N GLY A 74 -8.38 -10.78 -3.77
CA GLY A 74 -8.89 -11.86 -2.92
C GLY A 74 -9.82 -11.37 -1.81
N LYS A 75 -9.83 -10.07 -1.49
CA LYS A 75 -10.81 -9.41 -0.61
C LYS A 75 -11.92 -8.68 -1.37
N LEU A 76 -11.64 -8.01 -2.49
CA LEU A 76 -12.65 -7.31 -3.30
C LEU A 76 -13.74 -8.26 -3.84
N PHE A 77 -13.41 -9.53 -4.12
CA PHE A 77 -14.38 -10.56 -4.52
C PHE A 77 -15.39 -10.93 -3.42
N ILE A 78 -15.15 -10.53 -2.15
CA ILE A 78 -16.06 -10.80 -1.02
C ILE A 78 -16.96 -9.59 -0.72
N TYR A 79 -16.72 -8.45 -1.37
CA TYR A 79 -17.50 -7.20 -1.19
C TYR A 79 -18.24 -6.76 -2.46
N TYR A 80 -18.25 -7.58 -3.52
CA TYR A 80 -19.09 -7.45 -4.71
C TYR A 80 -20.12 -8.58 -4.78
#